data_AF-A0A956L9T3-F1
#
_entry.id   AF-A0A956L9T3-F1
#
_cell.length_a   1.000
_cell.length_b   1.000
_cell.length_c   1.000
_cell.angle_alpha   90.00
_cell.angle_beta   90.00
_cell.angle_gamma   90.00
#
_symmetry.space_group_name_H-M   'P 1'
#
loop_
_entity.id
_entity.type
_entity.pdbx_description
1 polymer ?
#
loop_
_entity_poly.entity_id
_entity_poly.type
_entity_poly.pdbx_seq_one_letter_code
_entity_poly.pdbx_strand_id
1 'polypeptide(L)'
;MHGRRLVQGSVLLLIASAGCLRVPPAGSRGAGAAADSAATGSEGPEQPASGEPRFSGEAALARVEALMGWPRGLGDPSRGESIEALARMLEAAGAEQVERQALTAADPATGELHALVNLVAHLRPDAPRRFVLATHFDTRPWADEEPDPAAHALPVPGANDGTSGVAVVLELVPTLARVLPADVGLTVILFDGEELGRPGHGGYCMGSRYFAEQVAQQRPAWIERAEL
;
A
#
# COMPACT_ATOMS: atom_id res chain seq x y z
N MET A 1 10.08 -21.24 40.51
CA MET A 1 10.78 -21.01 39.24
C MET A 1 9.80 -21.21 38.10
N HIS A 2 9.17 -20.13 37.61
CA HIS A 2 8.26 -20.19 36.45
C HIS A 2 8.81 -19.28 35.37
N GLY A 3 9.50 -19.87 34.39
CA GLY A 3 10.05 -19.16 33.25
C GLY A 3 8.93 -18.71 32.32
N ARG A 4 8.71 -17.39 32.25
CA ARG A 4 7.89 -16.78 31.20
C ARG A 4 8.71 -16.73 29.93
N ARG A 5 8.25 -17.41 28.88
CA ARG A 5 8.81 -17.27 27.53
C ARG A 5 8.41 -15.89 27.00
N LEU A 6 9.40 -15.05 26.71
CA LEU A 6 9.23 -13.86 25.88
C LEU A 6 8.77 -14.33 24.49
N VAL A 7 7.62 -13.87 24.04
CA VAL A 7 7.25 -13.92 22.62
C VAL A 7 7.59 -12.54 22.07
N GLN A 8 8.67 -12.48 21.31
CA GLN A 8 9.19 -11.26 20.71
C GLN A 8 8.27 -10.90 19.52
N GLY A 9 7.40 -9.90 19.71
CA GLY A 9 6.54 -9.37 18.64
C GLY A 9 7.37 -8.51 17.68
N SER A 10 7.74 -9.06 16.53
CA SER A 10 8.34 -8.29 15.44
C SER A 10 7.25 -7.61 14.63
N VAL A 11 7.17 -6.27 14.71
CA VAL A 11 6.42 -5.44 13.77
C VAL A 11 7.31 -5.21 12.55
N LEU A 12 6.99 -5.85 11.42
CA LEU A 12 7.67 -5.62 10.15
C LEU A 12 6.82 -4.66 9.31
N LEU A 13 7.20 -3.38 9.30
CA LEU A 13 6.64 -2.37 8.41
C LEU A 13 7.46 -2.37 7.11
N LEU A 14 6.91 -2.93 6.03
CA LEU A 14 7.50 -2.80 4.68
C LEU A 14 7.08 -1.45 4.10
N ILE A 15 7.98 -0.46 4.18
CA ILE A 15 7.87 0.78 3.40
C ILE A 15 8.52 0.51 2.04
N ALA A 16 7.75 0.51 0.97
CA ALA A 16 8.30 0.48 -0.38
C ALA A 16 8.88 1.87 -0.68
N SER A 17 10.21 1.98 -0.66
CA SER A 17 10.91 3.18 -1.12
C SER A 17 11.02 3.15 -2.65
N ALA A 18 10.75 4.30 -3.27
CA ALA A 18 10.93 4.53 -4.70
C ALA A 18 12.43 4.37 -5.07
N GLY A 19 12.77 3.23 -5.67
CA GLY A 19 14.09 2.98 -6.24
C GLY A 19 14.08 3.21 -7.74
N CYS A 20 14.76 4.25 -8.21
CA CYS A 20 15.07 4.46 -9.63
C CYS A 20 15.86 3.26 -10.18
N LEU A 21 15.22 2.38 -10.96
CA LEU A 21 15.93 1.36 -11.72
C LEU A 21 16.52 1.97 -13.00
N ARG A 22 17.84 2.07 -13.04
CA ARG A 22 18.62 2.39 -14.23
C ARG A 22 18.77 1.13 -15.08
N VAL A 23 18.09 1.09 -16.23
CA VAL A 23 18.19 -0.02 -17.21
C VAL A 23 19.54 0.07 -17.95
N PRO A 24 20.40 -0.97 -17.92
CA PRO A 24 21.57 -1.03 -18.80
C PRO A 24 21.19 -1.56 -20.20
N PRO A 25 21.92 -1.17 -21.27
CA PRO A 25 21.57 -1.57 -22.63
C PRO A 25 21.99 -3.00 -22.94
N ALA A 26 21.22 -3.63 -23.84
CA ALA A 26 21.40 -4.99 -24.33
C ALA A 26 22.70 -5.16 -25.14
N GLY A 27 23.42 -6.26 -24.86
CA GLY A 27 24.63 -6.70 -25.56
C GLY A 27 24.60 -8.21 -25.82
N SER A 28 25.20 -8.60 -26.94
CA SER A 28 24.93 -9.78 -27.80
C SER A 28 25.34 -11.18 -27.31
N ARG A 29 24.68 -12.17 -27.95
CA ARG A 29 24.87 -13.64 -27.99
C ARG A 29 26.31 -14.17 -27.92
N GLY A 30 26.45 -15.33 -27.28
CA GLY A 30 27.54 -16.30 -27.47
C GLY A 30 27.10 -17.70 -27.00
N ALA A 31 27.31 -18.72 -27.84
CA ALA A 31 26.81 -20.08 -27.69
C ALA A 31 27.82 -21.04 -27.03
N GLY A 32 27.29 -22.12 -26.44
CA GLY A 32 27.90 -23.46 -26.52
C GLY A 32 28.36 -24.11 -25.21
N ALA A 33 27.67 -25.19 -24.83
CA ALA A 33 28.20 -26.56 -24.64
C ALA A 33 27.54 -27.29 -23.45
N ALA A 34 27.02 -28.48 -23.74
CA ALA A 34 26.45 -29.45 -22.81
C ALA A 34 27.52 -30.38 -22.23
N ALA A 35 27.31 -30.87 -21.00
CA ALA A 35 27.77 -32.18 -20.55
C ALA A 35 27.01 -32.66 -19.30
N ASP A 36 27.02 -33.98 -19.14
CA ASP A 36 26.11 -34.89 -18.44
C ASP A 36 25.94 -34.81 -16.90
N SER A 37 24.68 -35.06 -16.51
CA SER A 37 24.18 -36.04 -15.51
C SER A 37 25.02 -36.35 -14.24
N ALA A 38 24.42 -36.03 -13.09
CA ALA A 38 24.29 -36.97 -11.97
C ALA A 38 22.98 -36.70 -11.22
N ALA A 39 22.09 -37.70 -11.21
CA ALA A 39 20.83 -37.67 -10.49
C ALA A 39 21.08 -37.79 -8.98
N THR A 40 20.73 -36.74 -8.25
CA THR A 40 20.40 -36.80 -6.82
C THR A 40 19.01 -36.21 -6.68
N GLY A 41 18.06 -37.01 -6.19
CA GLY A 41 16.70 -36.58 -5.95
C GLY A 41 16.69 -35.41 -4.98
N SER A 42 16.53 -34.19 -5.49
CA SER A 42 16.07 -33.07 -4.71
C SER A 42 14.55 -33.11 -4.77
N GLU A 43 13.91 -33.29 -3.62
CA GLU A 43 12.53 -32.86 -3.44
C GLU A 43 12.51 -31.36 -3.82
N GLY A 44 11.99 -31.07 -5.01
CA GLY A 44 11.79 -29.70 -5.45
C GLY A 44 10.82 -29.00 -4.49
N PRO A 45 10.86 -27.66 -4.41
CA PRO A 45 9.90 -26.93 -3.59
C PRO A 45 8.49 -27.39 -4.00
N GLU A 46 7.75 -27.89 -3.01
CA GLU A 46 6.40 -28.43 -3.15
C GLU A 46 5.59 -27.47 -4.03
N GLN A 47 5.24 -27.94 -5.23
CA GLN A 47 4.46 -27.11 -6.13
C GLN A 47 3.10 -26.88 -5.47
N PRO A 48 2.75 -25.62 -5.23
CA PRO A 48 1.53 -25.30 -4.52
C PRO A 48 0.32 -25.73 -5.33
N ALA A 49 -0.70 -26.21 -4.64
CA ALA A 49 -1.90 -26.75 -5.25
C ALA A 49 -2.53 -25.77 -6.26
N SER A 50 -2.91 -26.28 -7.43
CA SER A 50 -3.60 -25.52 -8.47
C SER A 50 -4.92 -24.96 -7.93
N GLY A 51 -5.13 -23.64 -8.02
CA GLY A 51 -6.35 -22.95 -7.54
C GLY A 51 -6.14 -22.05 -6.32
N GLU A 52 -4.92 -22.03 -5.79
CA GLU A 52 -4.52 -21.14 -4.71
C GLU A 52 -4.34 -19.68 -5.18
N PRO A 53 -4.98 -18.66 -4.55
CA PRO A 53 -4.71 -17.26 -4.87
C PRO A 53 -3.24 -16.95 -4.63
N ARG A 54 -2.57 -16.54 -5.71
CA ARG A 54 -1.18 -16.10 -5.78
C ARG A 54 -1.17 -14.70 -6.34
N PHE A 55 -0.20 -13.91 -5.88
CA PHE A 55 0.05 -12.61 -6.48
C PHE A 55 0.30 -12.75 -7.99
N SER A 56 -0.48 -12.03 -8.80
CA SER A 56 -0.27 -11.91 -10.23
C SER A 56 0.15 -10.48 -10.60
N GLY A 57 1.37 -10.34 -11.13
CA GLY A 57 1.85 -9.05 -11.63
C GLY A 57 1.02 -8.51 -12.80
N GLU A 58 0.48 -9.40 -13.64
CA GLU A 58 -0.43 -9.04 -14.73
C GLU A 58 -1.76 -8.49 -14.20
N ALA A 59 -2.34 -9.13 -13.17
CA ALA A 59 -3.56 -8.65 -12.55
C ALA A 59 -3.35 -7.32 -11.81
N ALA A 60 -2.20 -7.17 -11.13
CA ALA A 60 -1.82 -5.90 -10.52
C ALA A 60 -1.68 -4.79 -11.57
N LEU A 61 -1.02 -5.06 -12.71
CA LEU A 61 -0.88 -4.09 -13.79
C LEU A 61 -2.24 -3.70 -14.40
N ALA A 62 -3.10 -4.67 -14.72
CA ALA A 62 -4.46 -4.41 -15.21
C ALA A 62 -5.28 -3.57 -14.21
N ARG A 63 -5.06 -3.78 -12.90
CA ARG A 63 -5.70 -2.99 -11.86
C ARG A 63 -5.18 -1.55 -11.81
N VAL A 64 -3.89 -1.30 -12.11
CA VAL A 64 -3.38 0.07 -12.29
C VAL A 64 -4.15 0.76 -13.42
N GLU A 65 -4.25 0.14 -14.59
CA GLU A 65 -4.95 0.71 -15.75
C GLU A 65 -6.42 1.03 -15.42
N ALA A 66 -7.10 0.13 -14.71
CA ALA A 66 -8.48 0.36 -14.28
C ALA A 66 -8.60 1.55 -13.31
N LEU A 67 -7.72 1.65 -12.31
CA LEU A 67 -7.73 2.71 -11.30
C LEU A 67 -7.29 4.08 -11.83
N MET A 68 -6.55 4.11 -12.94
CA MET A 68 -6.18 5.36 -13.62
C MET A 68 -7.38 6.10 -14.23
N GLY A 69 -8.50 5.41 -14.45
CA GLY A 69 -9.75 6.02 -14.91
C GLY A 69 -10.53 6.79 -13.82
N TRP A 70 -10.05 6.80 -12.58
CA TRP A 70 -10.80 7.26 -11.41
C TRP A 70 -10.16 8.54 -10.84
N PRO A 71 -10.95 9.60 -10.55
CA PRO A 71 -10.44 10.85 -10.02
C PRO A 71 -9.88 10.67 -8.61
N ARG A 72 -8.57 10.90 -8.43
CA ARG A 72 -7.88 10.77 -7.13
C ARG A 72 -7.03 11.99 -6.77
N GLY A 73 -7.04 13.03 -7.60
CA GLY A 73 -6.34 14.28 -7.32
C GLY A 73 -6.97 15.02 -6.14
N LEU A 74 -6.15 15.53 -5.24
CA LEU A 74 -6.63 16.36 -4.13
C LEU A 74 -7.37 17.60 -4.67
N GLY A 75 -8.53 17.89 -4.10
CA GLY A 75 -9.41 18.97 -4.56
C GLY A 75 -10.40 18.60 -5.68
N ASP A 76 -10.28 17.41 -6.29
CA ASP A 76 -11.26 16.93 -7.27
C ASP A 76 -12.63 16.67 -6.58
N PRO A 77 -13.74 17.28 -7.05
CA PRO A 77 -15.06 17.13 -6.44
C PRO A 77 -15.64 15.71 -6.57
N SER A 78 -15.19 14.91 -7.55
CA SER A 78 -15.63 13.54 -7.78
C SER A 78 -14.80 12.51 -6.99
N ARG A 79 -13.80 12.93 -6.22
CA ARG A 79 -12.91 12.02 -5.47
C ARG A 79 -13.64 11.12 -4.48
N GLY A 80 -14.78 11.58 -3.95
CA GLY A 80 -15.65 10.77 -3.08
C GLY A 80 -16.11 9.47 -3.74
N GLU A 81 -16.34 9.47 -5.06
CA GLU A 81 -16.73 8.26 -5.79
C GLU A 81 -15.59 7.23 -5.85
N SER A 82 -14.36 7.71 -6.01
CA SER A 82 -13.15 6.89 -5.99
C SER A 82 -12.87 6.30 -4.62
N ILE A 83 -13.00 7.11 -3.56
CA ILE A 83 -12.83 6.64 -2.18
C ILE A 83 -13.83 5.51 -1.87
N GLU A 84 -15.10 5.70 -2.24
CA GLU A 84 -16.11 4.67 -1.99
C GLU A 84 -15.92 3.41 -2.83
N ALA A 85 -15.33 3.50 -4.01
CA ALA A 85 -14.98 2.30 -4.75
C ALA A 85 -13.75 1.59 -4.23
N LEU A 86 -12.74 2.30 -3.77
CA LEU A 86 -11.60 1.70 -3.08
C LEU A 86 -12.09 0.94 -1.83
N ALA A 87 -13.02 1.52 -1.07
CA ALA A 87 -13.67 0.82 0.04
C ALA A 87 -14.37 -0.47 -0.41
N ARG A 88 -15.17 -0.43 -1.49
CA ARG A 88 -15.81 -1.62 -2.06
C ARG A 88 -14.81 -2.66 -2.57
N MET A 89 -13.66 -2.24 -3.10
CA MET A 89 -12.59 -3.15 -3.52
C MET A 89 -11.94 -3.84 -2.33
N LEU A 90 -11.75 -3.15 -1.20
CA LEU A 90 -11.25 -3.73 0.04
C LEU A 90 -12.25 -4.74 0.63
N GLU A 91 -13.55 -4.41 0.62
CA GLU A 91 -14.63 -5.32 1.01
C GLU A 91 -14.64 -6.58 0.13
N ALA A 92 -14.56 -6.40 -1.20
CA ALA A 92 -14.49 -7.51 -2.16
C ALA A 92 -13.22 -8.37 -1.99
N ALA A 93 -12.13 -7.78 -1.48
CA ALA A 93 -10.90 -8.50 -1.13
C ALA A 93 -10.99 -9.24 0.21
N GLY A 94 -12.12 -9.16 0.92
CA GLY A 94 -12.41 -9.92 2.14
C GLY A 94 -12.36 -9.11 3.43
N ALA A 95 -12.26 -7.78 3.37
CA ALA A 95 -12.38 -6.94 4.56
C ALA A 95 -13.77 -7.08 5.19
N GLU A 96 -13.82 -7.40 6.49
CA GLU A 96 -15.06 -7.52 7.27
C GLU A 96 -15.55 -6.16 7.78
N GLN A 97 -14.61 -5.21 7.93
CA GLN A 97 -14.87 -3.85 8.39
C GLN A 97 -13.99 -2.88 7.61
N VAL A 98 -14.56 -1.77 7.15
CA VAL A 98 -13.82 -0.67 6.50
C VAL A 98 -14.19 0.65 7.19
N GLU A 99 -13.29 1.16 8.01
CA GLU A 99 -13.39 2.46 8.66
C GLU A 99 -12.96 3.57 7.71
N ARG A 100 -13.66 4.70 7.78
CA ARG A 100 -13.35 5.94 7.07
C ARG A 100 -12.92 6.98 8.10
N GLN A 101 -11.66 7.39 8.06
CA GLN A 101 -11.12 8.42 8.95
C GLN A 101 -11.10 9.74 8.22
N ALA A 102 -12.11 10.58 8.48
CA ALA A 102 -12.21 11.91 7.90
C ALA A 102 -11.28 12.89 8.63
N LEU A 103 -10.49 13.62 7.85
CA LEU A 103 -9.65 14.71 8.33
C LEU A 103 -9.68 15.89 7.36
N THR A 104 -9.17 17.04 7.81
CA THR A 104 -8.98 18.21 6.97
C THR A 104 -7.54 18.66 7.09
N ALA A 105 -6.90 18.94 5.96
CA ALA A 105 -5.54 19.46 5.90
C ALA A 105 -5.50 20.71 5.03
N ALA A 106 -4.69 21.68 5.43
CA ALA A 106 -4.45 22.88 4.65
C ALA A 106 -3.29 22.66 3.68
N ASP A 107 -3.43 23.11 2.43
CA ASP A 107 -2.30 23.30 1.53
C ASP A 107 -1.28 24.24 2.22
N PRO A 108 -0.02 23.82 2.37
CA PRO A 108 0.94 24.55 3.19
C PRO A 108 1.49 25.82 2.51
N ALA A 109 1.19 26.07 1.23
CA ALA A 109 1.50 27.32 0.54
C ALA A 109 0.29 28.25 0.41
N THR A 110 -0.91 27.73 0.13
CA THR A 110 -2.10 28.57 -0.14
C THR A 110 -3.03 28.71 1.06
N GLY A 111 -2.98 27.77 2.02
CA GLY A 111 -3.92 27.68 3.13
C GLY A 111 -5.28 27.10 2.74
N GLU A 112 -5.48 26.67 1.50
CA GLU A 112 -6.70 26.02 1.03
C GLU A 112 -6.96 24.73 1.81
N LEU A 113 -8.21 24.50 2.24
CA LEU A 113 -8.56 23.33 3.01
C LEU A 113 -9.01 22.19 2.10
N HIS A 114 -8.37 21.03 2.26
CA HIS A 114 -8.73 19.79 1.60
C HIS A 114 -9.37 18.84 2.61
N ALA A 115 -10.58 18.37 2.27
CA ALA A 115 -11.19 17.23 2.96
C ALA A 115 -10.51 15.94 2.49
N LEU A 116 -10.06 15.12 3.43
CA LEU A 116 -9.33 13.87 3.20
C LEU A 116 -10.01 12.71 3.93
N VAL A 117 -9.83 11.48 3.44
CA VAL A 117 -10.37 10.27 4.06
C VAL A 117 -9.38 9.11 3.95
N ASN A 118 -8.79 8.69 5.08
CA ASN A 118 -8.11 7.39 5.09
C ASN A 118 -9.15 6.26 5.08
N LEU A 119 -8.81 5.15 4.41
CA LEU A 119 -9.55 3.90 4.50
C LEU A 119 -8.76 2.90 5.32
N VAL A 120 -9.33 2.40 6.41
CA VAL A 120 -8.73 1.39 7.28
C VAL A 120 -9.60 0.13 7.22
N ALA A 121 -9.13 -0.88 6.51
CA ALA A 121 -9.85 -2.12 6.27
C ALA A 121 -9.29 -3.28 7.10
N HIS A 122 -10.15 -4.02 7.78
CA HIS A 122 -9.77 -5.10 8.68
C HIS A 122 -10.29 -6.46 8.20
N LEU A 123 -9.39 -7.43 8.13
CA LEU A 123 -9.67 -8.85 7.95
C LEU A 123 -9.34 -9.56 9.27
N ARG A 124 -10.26 -10.42 9.74
CA ARG A 124 -10.22 -11.04 11.08
C ARG A 124 -10.08 -9.98 12.19
N PRO A 125 -11.02 -9.02 12.33
CA PRO A 125 -10.94 -7.90 13.26
C PRO A 125 -10.90 -8.30 14.74
N ASP A 126 -11.18 -9.56 15.09
CA ASP A 126 -11.06 -10.07 16.47
C ASP A 126 -9.74 -10.78 16.77
N ALA A 127 -8.85 -10.93 15.79
CA ALA A 127 -7.55 -11.59 15.97
C ALA A 127 -6.65 -10.81 16.95
N PRO A 128 -5.93 -11.49 17.86
CA PRO A 128 -5.13 -10.83 18.89
C PRO A 128 -3.86 -10.15 18.35
N ARG A 129 -3.37 -10.56 17.18
CA ARG A 129 -2.19 -9.99 16.53
C ARG A 129 -2.55 -9.36 15.18
N ARG A 130 -1.74 -8.41 14.72
CA ARG A 130 -1.97 -7.71 13.45
C ARG A 130 -0.76 -7.68 12.55
N PHE A 131 -1.01 -7.93 11.27
CA PHE A 131 -0.15 -7.53 10.18
C PHE A 131 -0.76 -6.28 9.53
N VAL A 132 0.03 -5.23 9.36
CA VAL A 132 -0.42 -3.99 8.72
C VAL A 132 0.23 -3.86 7.35
N LEU A 133 -0.58 -3.66 6.32
CA LEU A 133 -0.15 -3.36 4.96
C LEU A 133 -0.73 -1.99 4.57
N ALA A 134 0.09 -1.05 4.14
CA ALA A 134 -0.37 0.30 3.87
C ALA A 134 0.25 0.92 2.62
N THR A 135 -0.49 1.83 1.99
CA THR A 135 -0.04 2.65 0.87
C THR A 135 -0.87 3.93 0.84
N HIS A 136 -0.43 4.95 0.10
CA HIS A 136 -1.26 6.12 -0.19
C HIS A 136 -2.03 5.90 -1.50
N PHE A 137 -3.14 6.60 -1.69
CA PHE A 137 -3.94 6.48 -2.93
C PHE A 137 -4.20 7.81 -3.64
N ASP A 138 -4.02 8.93 -2.94
CA ASP A 138 -4.17 10.26 -3.51
C ASP A 138 -3.10 10.54 -4.55
N THR A 139 -3.41 11.41 -5.50
CA THR A 139 -2.45 11.84 -6.51
C THR A 139 -2.15 13.31 -6.37
N ARG A 140 -0.91 13.67 -6.72
CA ARG A 140 -0.40 15.02 -6.59
C ARG A 140 -1.20 16.00 -7.45
N PRO A 141 -1.78 17.05 -6.84
CA PRO A 141 -2.58 18.05 -7.55
C PRO A 141 -1.76 19.01 -8.45
N TRP A 142 -0.43 19.03 -8.34
CA TRP A 142 0.47 19.87 -9.15
C TRP A 142 1.71 19.10 -9.61
N ALA A 143 2.11 19.30 -10.85
CA ALA A 143 3.29 18.69 -11.46
C ALA A 143 4.50 19.64 -11.37
N ASP A 144 4.88 20.00 -10.15
CA ASP A 144 5.89 21.02 -9.82
C ASP A 144 7.32 20.68 -10.28
N GLU A 145 7.56 19.46 -10.75
CA GLU A 145 8.82 19.02 -11.33
C GLU A 145 8.83 18.97 -12.88
N GLU A 146 7.73 19.32 -13.55
CA GLU A 146 7.70 19.31 -15.02
C GLU A 146 8.73 20.28 -15.62
N PRO A 147 9.42 19.92 -16.71
CA PRO A 147 10.38 20.81 -17.36
C PRO A 147 9.74 22.09 -17.90
N ASP A 148 8.48 22.02 -18.31
CA ASP A 148 7.68 23.18 -18.74
C ASP A 148 6.95 23.79 -17.53
N PRO A 149 7.28 25.02 -17.10
CA PRO A 149 6.59 25.68 -16.00
C PRO A 149 5.09 25.89 -16.23
N ALA A 150 4.63 25.92 -17.49
CA ALA A 150 3.20 26.03 -17.78
C ALA A 150 2.42 24.77 -17.35
N ALA A 151 3.09 23.62 -17.21
CA ALA A 151 2.50 22.38 -16.77
C ALA A 151 2.48 22.21 -15.23
N HIS A 152 3.16 23.08 -14.47
CA HIS A 152 3.26 22.95 -13.00
C HIS A 152 1.92 23.00 -12.29
N ALA A 153 0.92 23.68 -12.86
CA ALA A 153 -0.42 23.76 -12.32
C ALA A 153 -1.32 22.56 -12.67
N LEU A 154 -0.84 21.62 -13.50
CA LEU A 154 -1.60 20.43 -13.89
C LEU A 154 -1.43 19.32 -12.84
N PRO A 155 -2.48 18.51 -12.60
CA PRO A 155 -2.36 17.36 -11.71
C PRO A 155 -1.48 16.27 -12.32
N VAL A 156 -0.73 15.57 -11.46
CA VAL A 156 0.03 14.38 -11.84
C VAL A 156 -0.92 13.20 -11.98
N PRO A 157 -0.81 12.38 -13.05
CA PRO A 157 -1.69 11.22 -13.24
C PRO A 157 -1.61 10.17 -12.12
N GLY A 158 -0.44 10.04 -11.46
CA GLY A 158 -0.26 9.18 -10.29
C GLY A 158 -0.22 7.67 -10.58
N ALA A 159 0.13 7.24 -11.80
CA ALA A 159 0.16 5.81 -12.14
C ALA A 159 1.13 5.01 -11.26
N ASN A 160 2.34 5.54 -11.05
CA ASN A 160 3.31 4.94 -10.15
C ASN A 160 3.13 5.46 -8.72
N ASP A 161 3.06 6.79 -8.56
CA ASP A 161 2.90 7.45 -7.26
C ASP A 161 1.43 7.40 -6.81
N GLY A 162 1.11 6.50 -5.89
CA GLY A 162 -0.24 6.17 -5.45
C GLY A 162 -0.80 4.90 -6.10
N THR A 163 -1.15 4.92 -7.40
CA THR A 163 -1.97 3.85 -8.00
C THR A 163 -1.31 2.47 -7.97
N SER A 164 -0.01 2.40 -8.25
CA SER A 164 0.73 1.14 -8.28
C SER A 164 0.71 0.44 -6.91
N GLY A 165 0.87 1.21 -5.83
CA GLY A 165 0.80 0.72 -4.46
C GLY A 165 -0.57 0.15 -4.15
N VAL A 166 -1.65 0.88 -4.47
CA VAL A 166 -3.03 0.41 -4.30
C VAL A 166 -3.27 -0.90 -5.06
N ALA A 167 -2.82 -0.98 -6.31
CA ALA A 167 -3.01 -2.17 -7.14
C ALA A 167 -2.28 -3.40 -6.59
N VAL A 168 -1.02 -3.23 -6.14
CA VAL A 168 -0.23 -4.29 -5.51
C VAL A 168 -0.86 -4.74 -4.19
N VAL A 169 -1.30 -3.79 -3.35
CA VAL A 169 -1.95 -4.10 -2.08
C VAL A 169 -3.22 -4.91 -2.30
N LEU A 170 -4.11 -4.47 -3.20
CA LEU A 170 -5.35 -5.19 -3.51
C LEU A 170 -5.10 -6.59 -4.10
N GLU A 171 -4.01 -6.78 -4.85
CA GLU A 171 -3.62 -8.09 -5.38
C GLU A 171 -3.00 -9.01 -4.31
N LEU A 172 -2.28 -8.45 -3.33
CA LEU A 172 -1.67 -9.22 -2.25
C LEU A 172 -2.66 -9.68 -1.19
N VAL A 173 -3.71 -8.91 -0.93
CA VAL A 173 -4.66 -9.17 0.18
C VAL A 173 -5.24 -10.59 0.15
N PRO A 174 -5.74 -11.14 -0.97
CA PRO A 174 -6.27 -12.51 -0.99
C PRO A 174 -5.23 -13.59 -0.64
N THR A 175 -3.98 -13.41 -1.08
CA THR A 175 -2.88 -14.31 -0.72
C THR A 175 -2.55 -14.18 0.77
N LEU A 176 -2.39 -12.95 1.27
CA LEU A 176 -2.07 -12.67 2.68
C LEU A 176 -3.14 -13.20 3.63
N ALA A 177 -4.42 -12.97 3.33
CA ALA A 177 -5.54 -13.45 4.14
C ALA A 177 -5.50 -14.97 4.35
N ARG A 178 -4.96 -15.72 3.39
CA ARG A 178 -4.88 -17.18 3.44
C ARG A 178 -3.60 -17.71 4.08
N VAL A 179 -2.46 -17.05 3.88
CA VAL A 179 -1.17 -17.52 4.41
C VAL A 179 -0.87 -17.02 5.82
N LEU A 180 -1.51 -15.93 6.26
CA LEU A 180 -1.33 -15.42 7.62
C LEU A 180 -1.95 -16.40 8.65
N PRO A 181 -1.25 -16.68 9.77
CA PRO A 181 -1.77 -17.53 10.84
C PRO A 181 -3.17 -17.13 11.32
N ALA A 182 -3.94 -18.11 11.82
CA ALA A 182 -5.32 -17.87 12.25
C ALA A 182 -5.47 -16.84 13.39
N ASP A 183 -4.43 -16.67 14.22
CA ASP A 183 -4.36 -15.69 15.31
C ASP A 183 -3.88 -14.30 14.85
N VAL A 184 -3.63 -14.07 13.56
CA VAL A 184 -3.13 -12.81 12.99
C VAL A 184 -4.16 -12.19 12.05
N GLY A 185 -4.73 -11.04 12.39
CA GLY A 185 -5.55 -10.26 11.49
C GLY A 185 -4.71 -9.44 10.51
N LEU A 186 -5.30 -9.11 9.35
CA LEU A 186 -4.69 -8.20 8.37
C LEU A 186 -5.42 -6.87 8.43
N THR A 187 -4.69 -5.78 8.62
CA THR A 187 -5.20 -4.42 8.47
C THR A 187 -4.58 -3.81 7.23
N VAL A 188 -5.42 -3.44 6.26
CA VAL A 188 -5.01 -2.72 5.06
C VAL A 188 -5.36 -1.25 5.23
N ILE A 189 -4.40 -0.36 4.97
CA ILE A 189 -4.62 1.08 5.10
C ILE A 189 -4.31 1.79 3.80
N LEU A 190 -5.30 2.51 3.26
CA LEU A 190 -5.10 3.44 2.16
C LEU A 190 -5.11 4.86 2.72
N PHE A 191 -3.94 5.49 2.80
CA PHE A 191 -3.78 6.85 3.32
C PHE A 191 -4.15 7.90 2.24
N ASP A 192 -4.83 8.96 2.66
CA ASP A 192 -5.13 10.14 1.85
C ASP A 192 -4.24 11.33 2.26
N GLY A 193 -4.04 12.29 1.36
CA GLY A 193 -3.23 13.48 1.60
C GLY A 193 -1.76 13.22 1.86
N GLU A 194 -1.19 12.16 1.27
CA GLU A 194 0.26 11.98 1.23
C GLU A 194 0.91 13.09 0.39
N GLU A 195 0.29 13.38 -0.76
CA GLU A 195 0.79 14.24 -1.83
C GLU A 195 0.38 15.71 -1.69
N LEU A 196 -0.27 16.08 -0.58
CA LEU A 196 -0.63 17.48 -0.31
C LEU A 196 0.61 18.33 -0.02
N GLY A 197 1.73 17.70 0.30
CA GLY A 197 2.95 18.40 0.68
C GLY A 197 3.60 19.18 -0.47
N ARG A 198 4.28 20.27 -0.09
CA ARG A 198 5.05 21.11 -1.03
C ARG A 198 6.53 21.17 -0.62
N PRO A 199 7.47 21.12 -1.58
CA PRO A 199 8.90 21.29 -1.29
C PRO A 199 9.15 22.58 -0.50
N GLY A 200 9.88 22.49 0.61
CA GLY A 200 10.19 23.62 1.50
C GLY A 200 9.06 24.06 2.45
N HIS A 201 7.83 23.57 2.29
CA HIS A 201 6.69 23.93 3.15
C HIS A 201 6.18 22.76 4.02
N GLY A 202 6.58 21.53 3.72
CA GLY A 202 6.13 20.34 4.45
C GLY A 202 4.73 19.91 4.01
N GLY A 203 3.90 19.42 4.94
CA GLY A 203 2.52 18.99 4.65
C GLY A 203 2.37 17.61 4.01
N TYR A 204 3.44 16.82 3.90
CA TYR A 204 3.37 15.44 3.40
C TYR A 204 2.81 14.47 4.43
N CYS A 205 2.25 13.37 3.93
CA CYS A 205 1.78 12.23 4.72
C CYS A 205 0.73 12.61 5.77
N MET A 206 -0.21 13.50 5.45
CA MET A 206 -1.21 13.99 6.40
C MET A 206 -2.10 12.86 6.92
N GLY A 207 -2.53 11.96 6.05
CA GLY A 207 -3.33 10.79 6.44
C GLY A 207 -2.62 9.86 7.40
N SER A 208 -1.34 9.51 7.15
CA SER A 208 -0.60 8.61 8.03
C SER A 208 -0.22 9.25 9.36
N ARG A 209 0.05 10.57 9.38
CA ARG A 209 0.25 11.34 10.62
C ARG A 209 -1.00 11.32 11.49
N TYR A 210 -2.16 11.63 10.90
CA TYR A 210 -3.44 11.58 11.59
C TYR A 210 -3.71 10.19 12.16
N PHE A 211 -3.50 9.14 11.36
CA PHE A 211 -3.66 7.75 11.82
C PHE A 211 -2.76 7.44 13.02
N ALA A 212 -1.48 7.80 12.96
CA ALA A 212 -0.53 7.57 14.05
C ALA A 212 -0.93 8.32 15.34
N GLU A 213 -1.42 9.54 15.22
CA GLU A 213 -1.95 10.32 16.34
C GLU A 213 -3.19 9.66 16.96
N GLN A 214 -4.14 9.20 16.13
CA GLN A 214 -5.31 8.47 16.60
C GLN A 214 -4.92 7.18 17.33
N VAL A 215 -3.98 6.41 16.77
CA VAL A 215 -3.42 5.23 17.41
C VAL A 215 -2.81 5.56 18.77
N ALA A 216 -2.00 6.62 18.86
CA ALA A 216 -1.35 7.03 20.10
C ALA A 216 -2.35 7.47 21.18
N GLN A 217 -3.45 8.12 20.78
CA GLN A 217 -4.51 8.60 21.67
C GLN A 217 -5.43 7.49 22.13
N GLN A 218 -5.94 6.68 21.20
CA GLN A 218 -6.94 5.66 21.46
C GLN A 218 -6.34 4.38 22.04
N ARG A 219 -5.06 4.11 21.75
CA ARG A 219 -4.32 2.93 22.21
C ARG A 219 -5.11 1.64 21.96
N PRO A 220 -5.43 1.33 20.69
CA PRO A 220 -6.25 0.18 20.38
C PRO A 220 -5.60 -1.10 20.91
N ALA A 221 -6.42 -2.01 21.44
CA ALA A 221 -5.96 -3.21 22.12
C ALA A 221 -5.08 -4.13 21.26
N TRP A 222 -5.16 -3.99 19.92
CA TRP A 222 -4.39 -4.78 18.95
C TRP A 222 -2.99 -4.23 18.64
N ILE A 223 -2.63 -3.04 19.15
CA ILE A 223 -1.25 -2.53 19.13
C ILE A 223 -0.65 -2.83 20.50
N GLU A 224 0.11 -3.92 20.59
CA GLU A 224 0.95 -4.16 21.76
C GLU A 224 1.91 -2.98 21.93
N ARG A 225 2.14 -2.58 23.18
CA ARG A 225 3.14 -1.54 23.48
C ARG A 225 4.45 -1.99 22.85
N ALA A 226 4.99 -1.21 21.92
CA ALA A 226 6.43 -1.24 21.73
C ALA A 226 7.02 -0.84 23.09
N GLU A 227 7.63 -1.80 23.78
CA GLU A 227 8.50 -1.47 24.90
C GLU A 227 9.63 -0.63 24.29
N LEU A 228 9.53 0.70 24.44
CA LEU A 228 10.59 1.65 24.13
C LEU A 228 11.66 1.61 25.21
#